data_AF-A0A830HVM4-F1
#
_entry.id   AF-A0A830HVM4-F1
#
_cell.length_a   1.000
_cell.length_b   1.000
_cell.length_c   1.000
_cell.angle_alpha   90.00
_cell.angle_beta   90.00
_cell.angle_gamma   90.00
#
_symmetry.space_group_name_H-M   'P 1'
#
loop_
_entity.id
_entity.type
_entity.pdbx_description
1 polymer ?
#
loop_
_entity_poly.entity_id
_entity_poly.type
_entity_poly.pdbx_seq_one_letter_code
_entity_poly.pdbx_strand_id
1 'polypeptide(L)'
;MMAHHHAAFRCFLVLALAVAPSVVGAACETHNTTASVEFAKLNKQPDVVDMPAKLTTGEDTAVLVQAGFDKFASVFGMPIFTRGDVSEKKNAHVAGMLANLLDNDNDGMPDNVDVMARLLCEKAAVAVCASEGSCETDVKPVEDLGFKATTLWPAEIIENDGIFSNGKDATFEEITHVLFDSGYSLVYPAKLGVGNTNKSSIELAMDRARGVASGGGEVTYPPSAWYFYNDATCDYKCMVSEYQYWLLATALGALDDPARWPNCQTAASEWLPCKAFECADSVSIAATCSRWPTMLKISDVNGYNLITNSVFKFPSKMPTGTYTPAAAPTTTAAPTTTAAPEVFVEKFVTTTRPPNVPTTTTTTRTTLGGFKLGILSGAQEKPFEGVSTRHGGSALMGVAVAVGACLMML
;
A
#
# COMPACT_ATOMS: atom_id res chain seq x y z
N MET A 1 -68.74 -0.88 -37.15
CA MET A 1 -67.88 -0.06 -36.26
C MET A 1 -67.86 -0.71 -34.89
N MET A 2 -66.78 -1.41 -34.55
CA MET A 2 -66.29 -1.69 -33.19
C MET A 2 -65.11 -2.65 -33.39
N ALA A 3 -63.89 -2.10 -33.31
CA ALA A 3 -62.66 -2.84 -33.48
C ALA A 3 -62.14 -3.29 -32.11
N HIS A 4 -61.99 -4.59 -31.94
CA HIS A 4 -61.21 -5.21 -30.88
C HIS A 4 -59.73 -5.01 -31.19
N HIS A 5 -58.95 -4.49 -30.23
CA HIS A 5 -57.50 -4.56 -30.28
C HIS A 5 -56.97 -5.31 -29.05
N HIS A 6 -56.41 -6.49 -29.33
CA HIS A 6 -55.58 -7.27 -28.45
C HIS A 6 -54.28 -6.51 -28.14
N ALA A 7 -53.94 -6.39 -26.85
CA ALA A 7 -52.63 -5.94 -26.39
C ALA A 7 -51.62 -7.10 -26.50
N ALA A 8 -50.60 -6.93 -27.35
CA ALA A 8 -49.45 -7.81 -27.41
C ALA A 8 -48.36 -7.28 -26.47
N PHE A 9 -48.04 -8.04 -25.42
CA PHE A 9 -46.88 -7.83 -24.57
C PHE A 9 -45.61 -8.10 -25.39
N ARG A 10 -44.78 -7.07 -25.63
CA ARG A 10 -43.39 -7.25 -26.08
C ARG A 10 -42.48 -7.04 -24.89
N CYS A 11 -41.88 -8.12 -24.38
CA CYS A 11 -40.71 -8.05 -23.52
C CYS A 11 -39.57 -7.38 -24.29
N PHE A 12 -39.17 -6.19 -23.86
CA PHE A 12 -37.84 -5.66 -24.18
C PHE A 12 -36.91 -6.05 -23.05
N LEU A 13 -36.00 -6.98 -23.35
CA LEU A 13 -34.83 -7.27 -22.54
C LEU A 13 -33.94 -6.02 -22.58
N VAL A 14 -33.88 -5.28 -21.48
CA VAL A 14 -32.92 -4.18 -21.31
C VAL A 14 -31.58 -4.81 -20.97
N LEU A 15 -30.71 -4.95 -21.98
CA LEU A 15 -29.31 -5.29 -21.80
C LEU A 15 -28.63 -4.05 -21.19
N ALA A 16 -28.38 -4.07 -19.89
CA ALA A 16 -27.57 -3.06 -19.23
C ALA A 16 -26.10 -3.22 -19.69
N LEU A 17 -25.68 -2.43 -20.67
CA LEU A 17 -24.25 -2.18 -20.88
C LEU A 17 -23.76 -1.36 -19.68
N ALA A 18 -22.98 -2.00 -18.82
CA ALA A 18 -22.14 -1.28 -17.86
C ALA A 18 -21.08 -0.50 -18.64
N VAL A 19 -21.31 0.79 -18.82
CA VAL A 19 -20.28 1.72 -19.29
C VAL A 19 -19.34 1.94 -18.11
N ALA A 20 -18.14 1.35 -18.16
CA ALA A 20 -17.06 1.72 -17.26
C ALA A 20 -16.75 3.21 -17.46
N PRO A 21 -16.66 4.03 -16.40
CA PRO A 21 -16.30 5.43 -16.55
C PRO A 21 -14.88 5.51 -17.12
N SER A 22 -14.75 6.14 -18.28
CA SER A 22 -13.48 6.55 -18.85
C SER A 22 -12.86 7.58 -17.91
N VAL A 23 -11.87 7.18 -17.11
CA VAL A 23 -11.03 8.12 -16.37
C VAL A 23 -9.72 8.28 -17.14
N VAL A 24 -9.73 9.19 -18.11
CA VAL A 24 -8.52 9.66 -18.78
C VAL A 24 -8.07 10.94 -18.06
N GLY A 25 -6.88 10.87 -17.46
CA GLY A 25 -5.91 11.96 -17.38
C GLY A 25 -6.37 13.28 -16.75
N ALA A 26 -6.48 13.32 -15.43
CA ALA A 26 -6.16 14.56 -14.71
C ALA A 26 -4.65 14.52 -14.40
N ALA A 27 -3.94 15.61 -14.70
CA ALA A 27 -2.57 15.78 -14.25
C ALA A 27 -2.52 15.51 -12.73
N CYS A 28 -1.63 14.62 -12.31
CA CYS A 28 -1.49 14.17 -10.92
C CYS A 28 -0.85 15.28 -10.05
N GLU A 29 -1.46 16.46 -10.00
CA GLU A 29 -1.10 17.46 -9.01
C GLU A 29 -1.72 17.05 -7.67
N THR A 30 -0.91 17.17 -6.62
CA THR A 30 -1.25 16.90 -5.22
C THR A 30 -2.72 17.22 -4.94
N HIS A 31 -3.56 16.20 -4.79
CA HIS A 31 -4.98 16.40 -4.50
C HIS A 31 -5.13 17.02 -3.12
N ASN A 32 -5.22 18.35 -3.11
CA ASN A 32 -5.90 19.13 -2.10
C ASN A 32 -7.28 19.57 -2.63
N THR A 33 -7.94 18.70 -3.40
CA THR A 33 -9.27 18.94 -3.94
C THR A 33 -10.23 17.85 -3.49
N THR A 34 -11.30 18.31 -2.84
CA THR A 34 -12.37 17.61 -2.14
C THR A 34 -13.28 16.74 -3.02
N ALA A 35 -12.77 16.19 -4.14
CA ALA A 35 -13.50 15.22 -4.94
C ALA A 35 -13.15 13.81 -4.40
N SER A 36 -14.07 13.24 -3.62
CA SER A 36 -13.99 11.83 -3.23
C SER A 36 -14.03 10.98 -4.49
N VAL A 37 -12.94 10.31 -4.82
CA VAL A 37 -12.93 9.24 -5.84
C VAL A 37 -13.84 8.13 -5.31
N GLU A 38 -14.97 7.90 -5.96
CA GLU A 38 -15.84 6.77 -5.63
C GLU A 38 -15.34 5.52 -6.36
N PHE A 39 -14.99 4.48 -5.60
CA PHE A 39 -14.59 3.18 -6.13
C PHE A 39 -15.80 2.28 -6.25
N ALA A 40 -15.88 1.52 -7.34
CA ALA A 40 -16.91 0.50 -7.50
C ALA A 40 -16.68 -0.62 -6.47
N LYS A 41 -17.70 -0.89 -5.64
CA LYS A 41 -17.64 -1.96 -4.65
C LYS A 41 -17.48 -3.33 -5.32
N LEU A 42 -16.48 -4.09 -4.90
CA LEU A 42 -16.35 -5.49 -5.27
C LEU A 42 -17.31 -6.34 -4.45
N ASN A 43 -18.12 -7.15 -5.14
CA ASN A 43 -19.13 -8.02 -4.50
C ASN A 43 -18.79 -9.52 -4.62
N LYS A 44 -17.65 -9.83 -5.24
CA LYS A 44 -17.10 -11.18 -5.41
C LYS A 44 -15.60 -11.10 -5.76
N GLN A 45 -14.94 -12.24 -5.85
CA GLN A 45 -13.64 -12.38 -6.53
C GLN A 45 -13.65 -11.60 -7.85
N PRO A 46 -12.60 -10.81 -8.15
CA PRO A 46 -12.50 -10.13 -9.45
C PRO A 46 -12.54 -11.14 -10.59
N ASP A 47 -13.37 -10.87 -11.60
CA ASP A 47 -13.47 -11.73 -12.77
C ASP A 47 -12.24 -11.53 -13.67
N VAL A 48 -11.68 -12.64 -14.14
CA VAL A 48 -10.70 -12.64 -15.23
C VAL A 48 -11.47 -12.92 -16.52
N VAL A 49 -11.38 -11.99 -17.45
CA VAL A 49 -12.11 -12.01 -18.72
C VAL A 49 -11.15 -11.93 -19.90
N ASP A 50 -11.66 -12.15 -21.10
CA ASP A 50 -10.91 -11.80 -22.32
C ASP A 50 -10.68 -10.29 -22.36
N MET A 51 -9.55 -9.89 -22.96
CA MET A 51 -9.17 -8.49 -23.09
C MET A 51 -10.31 -7.65 -23.68
N PRO A 52 -10.75 -6.57 -23.00
CA PRO A 52 -11.85 -5.76 -23.49
C PRO A 52 -11.49 -5.06 -24.80
N ALA A 53 -12.46 -4.91 -25.70
CA ALA A 53 -12.27 -4.33 -27.02
C ALA A 53 -11.70 -2.89 -27.04
N LYS A 54 -11.79 -2.17 -25.91
CA LYS A 54 -11.18 -0.86 -25.70
C LYS A 54 -10.76 -0.71 -24.24
N LEU A 55 -9.45 -0.62 -23.98
CA LEU A 55 -8.91 -0.21 -22.68
C LEU A 55 -8.89 1.32 -22.54
N THR A 56 -8.44 2.01 -23.58
CA THR A 56 -8.39 3.47 -23.71
C THR A 56 -8.83 3.86 -25.11
N THR A 57 -8.09 3.39 -26.11
CA THR A 57 -8.51 3.32 -27.51
C THR A 57 -8.58 1.85 -27.96
N GLY A 58 -9.20 1.57 -29.10
CA GLY A 58 -9.23 0.19 -29.63
C GLY A 58 -7.87 -0.30 -30.13
N GLU A 59 -6.96 0.62 -30.45
CA GLU A 59 -5.60 0.29 -30.90
C GLU A 59 -4.75 -0.23 -29.73
N ASP A 60 -4.93 0.34 -28.54
CA ASP A 60 -4.21 -0.07 -27.32
C ASP A 60 -4.51 -1.53 -26.96
N THR A 61 -5.77 -1.95 -27.07
CA THR A 61 -6.18 -3.35 -26.86
C THR A 61 -5.48 -4.29 -27.86
N ALA A 62 -5.46 -3.93 -29.14
CA ALA A 62 -4.90 -4.79 -30.19
C ALA A 62 -3.39 -5.02 -29.99
N VAL A 63 -2.65 -3.99 -29.56
CA VAL A 63 -1.22 -4.08 -29.24
C VAL A 63 -0.96 -5.07 -28.10
N LEU A 64 -1.74 -5.01 -27.03
CA LEU A 64 -1.60 -5.93 -25.89
C LEU A 64 -1.93 -7.38 -26.26
N VAL A 65 -3.02 -7.59 -27.00
CA VAL A 65 -3.38 -8.94 -27.50
C VAL A 65 -2.29 -9.49 -28.42
N GLN A 66 -1.71 -8.66 -29.29
CA GLN A 66 -0.60 -9.07 -30.15
C GLN A 66 0.67 -9.43 -29.37
N ALA A 67 0.91 -8.76 -28.23
CA ALA A 67 1.97 -9.10 -27.29
C ALA A 67 1.69 -10.39 -26.48
N GLY A 68 0.48 -10.93 -26.57
CA GLY A 68 0.03 -12.15 -25.91
C GLY A 68 -0.73 -11.90 -24.61
N PHE A 69 -0.96 -10.66 -24.20
CA PHE A 69 -1.88 -10.32 -23.11
C PHE A 69 -3.31 -10.28 -23.64
N ASP A 70 -3.99 -11.42 -23.64
CA ASP A 70 -5.36 -11.57 -24.11
C ASP A 70 -6.36 -11.80 -22.96
N LYS A 71 -5.88 -11.84 -21.71
CA LYS A 71 -6.70 -11.90 -20.49
C LYS A 71 -6.53 -10.63 -19.65
N PHE A 72 -7.61 -10.26 -18.99
CA PHE A 72 -7.73 -9.02 -18.23
C PHE A 72 -8.54 -9.20 -16.96
N ALA A 73 -8.08 -8.60 -15.86
CA ALA A 73 -8.89 -8.36 -14.68
C ALA A 73 -8.70 -6.90 -14.21
N SER A 74 -9.65 -6.40 -13.42
CA SER A 74 -9.53 -5.09 -12.80
C SER A 74 -9.92 -5.18 -11.33
N VAL A 75 -9.04 -4.68 -10.45
CA VAL A 75 -9.26 -4.62 -9.01
C VAL A 75 -9.30 -3.15 -8.61
N PHE A 76 -10.49 -2.66 -8.25
CA PHE A 76 -10.73 -1.24 -7.95
C PHE A 76 -10.26 -0.27 -9.05
N GLY A 77 -10.17 -0.73 -10.30
CA GLY A 77 -9.67 0.03 -11.45
C GLY A 77 -8.21 -0.25 -11.80
N MET A 78 -7.40 -0.86 -10.92
CA MET A 78 -6.03 -1.26 -11.23
C MET A 78 -6.05 -2.47 -12.16
N PRO A 79 -5.46 -2.40 -13.36
CA PRO A 79 -5.49 -3.48 -14.33
C PRO A 79 -4.49 -4.58 -14.02
N ILE A 80 -4.91 -5.81 -14.34
CA ILE A 80 -4.06 -7.00 -14.39
C ILE A 80 -4.11 -7.51 -15.83
N PHE A 81 -2.95 -7.51 -16.48
CA PHE A 81 -2.77 -8.04 -17.84
C PHE A 81 -2.15 -9.43 -17.74
N THR A 82 -2.82 -10.45 -18.24
CA THR A 82 -2.27 -11.81 -18.22
C THR A 82 -2.31 -12.44 -19.59
N ARG A 83 -1.37 -13.35 -19.82
CA ARG A 83 -1.33 -14.13 -21.05
C ARG A 83 -2.35 -15.26 -21.04
N GLY A 84 -2.80 -15.67 -22.22
CA GLY A 84 -3.87 -16.66 -22.40
C GLY A 84 -3.48 -18.09 -22.07
N ASP A 85 -2.18 -18.36 -21.98
CA ASP A 85 -1.60 -19.63 -21.56
C ASP A 85 -1.45 -19.76 -20.03
N VAL A 86 -1.76 -18.70 -19.27
CA VAL A 86 -1.83 -18.74 -17.81
C VAL A 86 -3.14 -19.38 -17.36
N SER A 87 -3.09 -20.32 -16.42
CA SER A 87 -4.29 -21.02 -15.94
C SER A 87 -5.29 -20.06 -15.28
N GLU A 88 -6.58 -20.38 -15.39
CA GLU A 88 -7.64 -19.60 -14.72
C GLU A 88 -7.42 -19.50 -13.21
N LYS A 89 -6.89 -20.56 -12.58
CA LYS A 89 -6.61 -20.57 -11.14
C LYS A 89 -5.49 -19.61 -10.75
N LYS A 90 -4.41 -19.51 -11.54
CA LYS A 90 -3.35 -18.50 -11.33
C LYS A 90 -3.87 -17.09 -11.55
N ASN A 91 -4.62 -16.88 -12.64
CA ASN A 91 -5.20 -15.56 -12.92
C ASN A 91 -6.13 -15.11 -11.79
N ALA A 92 -6.99 -16.01 -11.29
CA ALA A 92 -7.86 -15.73 -10.16
C ALA A 92 -7.05 -15.46 -8.88
N HIS A 93 -6.00 -16.22 -8.62
CA HIS A 93 -5.11 -16.04 -7.46
C HIS A 93 -4.45 -14.66 -7.45
N VAL A 94 -3.86 -14.22 -8.57
CA VAL A 94 -3.25 -12.88 -8.71
C VAL A 94 -4.28 -11.78 -8.46
N ALA A 95 -5.48 -11.92 -9.03
CA ALA A 95 -6.56 -10.94 -8.85
C ALA A 95 -7.07 -10.88 -7.40
N GLY A 96 -7.23 -12.03 -6.75
CA GLY A 96 -7.62 -12.08 -5.34
C GLY A 96 -6.52 -11.59 -4.40
N MET A 97 -5.25 -11.82 -4.73
CA MET A 97 -4.11 -11.32 -3.95
C MET A 97 -4.09 -9.80 -3.96
N LEU A 98 -4.22 -9.18 -5.14
CA LEU A 98 -4.33 -7.73 -5.26
C LEU A 98 -5.53 -7.19 -4.47
N ALA A 99 -6.69 -7.85 -4.55
CA ALA A 99 -7.88 -7.46 -3.81
C ALA A 99 -7.69 -7.56 -2.29
N ASN A 100 -7.18 -8.68 -1.77
CA ASN A 100 -6.92 -8.86 -0.33
C ASN A 100 -5.88 -7.89 0.24
N LEU A 101 -4.95 -7.39 -0.59
CA LEU A 101 -3.93 -6.40 -0.18
C LEU A 101 -4.47 -4.97 -0.19
N LEU A 102 -5.38 -4.65 -1.10
CA LEU A 102 -6.03 -3.32 -1.19
C LEU A 102 -7.24 -3.18 -0.27
N ASP A 103 -7.90 -4.30 0.04
CA ASP A 103 -9.08 -4.43 0.90
C ASP A 103 -8.89 -5.67 1.79
N ASN A 104 -8.27 -5.49 2.96
CA ASN A 104 -7.88 -6.57 3.85
C ASN A 104 -8.99 -6.99 4.84
N ASP A 105 -9.97 -6.12 5.07
CA ASP A 105 -11.18 -6.51 5.80
C ASP A 105 -12.23 -7.18 4.91
N ASN A 106 -11.98 -7.19 3.59
CA ASN A 106 -12.82 -7.74 2.53
C ASN A 106 -14.22 -7.12 2.57
N ASP A 107 -14.38 -5.82 2.83
CA ASP A 107 -15.71 -5.19 2.83
C ASP A 107 -16.21 -4.81 1.43
N GLY A 108 -15.38 -5.00 0.40
CA GLY A 108 -15.66 -4.64 -0.98
C GLY A 108 -15.09 -3.28 -1.40
N MET A 109 -14.39 -2.56 -0.53
CA MET A 109 -13.85 -1.22 -0.80
C MET A 109 -12.36 -1.13 -0.43
N PRO A 110 -11.56 -0.29 -1.13
CA PRO A 110 -10.16 -0.10 -0.74
C PRO A 110 -10.03 0.44 0.68
N ASP A 111 -9.16 -0.16 1.49
CA ASP A 111 -8.87 0.28 2.85
C ASP A 111 -8.30 1.71 2.84
N ASN A 112 -7.32 1.95 1.96
CA ASN A 112 -6.65 3.24 1.80
C ASN A 112 -7.00 3.90 0.46
N VAL A 113 -8.10 4.66 0.46
CA VAL A 113 -8.64 5.33 -0.74
C VAL A 113 -7.66 6.31 -1.39
N ASP A 114 -6.80 6.99 -0.62
CA ASP A 114 -5.81 7.93 -1.16
C ASP A 114 -4.69 7.17 -1.90
N VAL A 115 -4.27 6.04 -1.35
CA VAL A 115 -3.29 5.15 -2.00
C VAL A 115 -3.90 4.53 -3.26
N MET A 116 -5.14 4.06 -3.21
CA MET A 116 -5.83 3.54 -4.39
C MET A 116 -5.96 4.60 -5.49
N ALA A 117 -6.38 5.82 -5.15
CA ALA A 117 -6.46 6.92 -6.10
C ALA A 117 -5.08 7.24 -6.70
N ARG A 118 -4.02 7.19 -5.90
CA ARG A 118 -2.65 7.39 -6.39
C ARG A 118 -2.20 6.29 -7.34
N LEU A 119 -2.49 5.03 -7.04
CA LEU A 119 -2.17 3.89 -7.91
C LEU A 119 -2.81 4.04 -9.29
N LEU A 120 -4.08 4.43 -9.35
CA LEU A 120 -4.76 4.70 -10.63
C LEU A 120 -4.11 5.86 -11.38
N CYS A 121 -3.74 6.92 -10.65
CA CYS A 121 -3.11 8.10 -11.23
C CYS A 121 -1.74 7.80 -11.85
N GLU A 122 -0.97 6.95 -11.19
CA GLU A 122 0.35 6.49 -11.63
C GLU A 122 0.27 5.37 -12.68
N LYS A 123 -0.95 4.98 -13.08
CA LYS A 123 -1.22 3.83 -13.96
C LYS A 123 -0.50 2.56 -13.47
N ALA A 124 -0.53 2.31 -12.16
CA ALA A 124 -0.03 1.07 -11.58
C ALA A 124 -0.76 -0.14 -12.20
N ALA A 125 -0.05 -1.23 -12.46
CA ALA A 125 -0.61 -2.44 -13.05
C ALA A 125 0.10 -3.70 -12.53
N VAL A 126 -0.49 -4.86 -12.82
CA VAL A 126 0.19 -6.16 -12.73
C VAL A 126 0.22 -6.78 -14.13
N ALA A 127 1.35 -7.33 -14.54
CA ALA A 127 1.51 -8.04 -15.81
C ALA A 127 2.04 -9.46 -15.56
N VAL A 128 1.33 -10.48 -16.01
CA VAL A 128 1.80 -11.88 -15.95
C VAL A 128 2.37 -12.28 -17.30
N CYS A 129 3.70 -12.27 -17.40
CA CYS A 129 4.52 -12.61 -18.56
C CYS A 129 4.57 -14.12 -18.85
N ALA A 130 5.28 -14.53 -19.91
CA ALA A 130 5.42 -15.94 -20.25
C ALA A 130 6.40 -16.67 -19.32
N SER A 131 7.53 -16.03 -18.99
CA SER A 131 8.60 -16.60 -18.18
C SER A 131 9.52 -15.50 -17.64
N GLU A 132 10.33 -15.81 -16.64
CA GLU A 132 11.36 -14.92 -16.09
C GLU A 132 12.24 -14.28 -17.20
N GLY A 133 12.88 -15.12 -18.03
CA GLY A 133 13.82 -14.65 -19.04
C GLY A 133 13.20 -13.89 -20.22
N SER A 134 11.88 -13.92 -20.40
CA SER A 134 11.19 -13.13 -21.43
C SER A 134 10.53 -11.87 -20.89
N CYS A 135 10.38 -11.74 -19.57
CA CYS A 135 9.41 -10.82 -19.01
C CYS A 135 9.77 -9.34 -19.22
N GLU A 136 11.06 -8.99 -19.16
CA GLU A 136 11.56 -7.64 -19.50
C GLU A 136 11.13 -7.19 -20.92
N THR A 137 11.01 -8.14 -21.86
CA THR A 137 10.54 -7.84 -23.22
C THR A 137 9.03 -7.95 -23.33
N ASP A 138 8.42 -8.95 -22.69
CA ASP A 138 6.98 -9.21 -22.74
C ASP A 138 6.18 -8.02 -22.19
N VAL A 139 6.64 -7.40 -21.10
CA VAL A 139 5.91 -6.30 -20.44
C VAL A 139 5.96 -4.98 -21.20
N LYS A 140 6.92 -4.81 -22.11
CA LYS A 140 7.20 -3.52 -22.77
C LYS A 140 5.96 -2.90 -23.48
N PRO A 141 5.07 -3.65 -24.15
CA PRO A 141 3.85 -3.09 -24.72
C PRO A 141 2.87 -2.54 -23.67
N VAL A 142 2.85 -3.09 -22.45
CA VAL A 142 2.10 -2.55 -21.32
C VAL A 142 2.71 -1.22 -20.86
N GLU A 143 4.04 -1.16 -20.75
CA GLU A 143 4.77 0.05 -20.37
C GLU A 143 4.70 1.17 -21.42
N ASP A 144 4.72 0.82 -22.70
CA ASP A 144 4.61 1.77 -23.82
C ASP A 144 3.24 2.47 -23.84
N LEU A 145 2.20 1.88 -23.21
CA LEU A 145 0.90 2.51 -22.94
C LEU A 145 0.89 3.38 -21.67
N GLY A 146 2.03 3.47 -21.00
CA GLY A 146 2.30 4.28 -19.82
C GLY A 146 1.92 3.62 -18.50
N PHE A 147 1.65 2.31 -18.47
CA PHE A 147 1.43 1.59 -17.22
C PHE A 147 2.75 1.33 -16.50
N LYS A 148 2.72 1.38 -15.17
CA LYS A 148 3.81 0.97 -14.27
C LYS A 148 3.47 -0.41 -13.73
N ALA A 149 3.83 -1.44 -14.49
CA ALA A 149 3.49 -2.81 -14.14
C ALA A 149 4.55 -3.44 -13.25
N THR A 150 4.13 -4.08 -12.16
CA THR A 150 4.93 -5.19 -11.61
C THR A 150 4.74 -6.41 -12.47
N THR A 151 5.75 -7.25 -12.52
CA THR A 151 5.77 -8.42 -13.38
C THR A 151 5.72 -9.70 -12.59
N LEU A 152 4.98 -10.68 -13.10
CA LEU A 152 4.97 -12.05 -12.62
C LEU A 152 5.14 -13.02 -13.79
N TRP A 153 5.51 -14.26 -13.53
CA TRP A 153 5.38 -15.37 -14.48
C TRP A 153 4.74 -16.61 -13.85
N PRO A 154 4.22 -17.56 -14.66
CA PRO A 154 3.43 -18.66 -14.11
C PRO A 154 4.15 -19.52 -13.08
N ALA A 155 5.47 -19.75 -13.19
CA ALA A 155 6.18 -20.69 -12.33
C ALA A 155 6.30 -20.22 -10.87
N GLU A 156 6.22 -18.92 -10.60
CA GLU A 156 6.34 -18.32 -9.28
C GLU A 156 4.99 -17.97 -8.62
N ILE A 157 3.88 -18.10 -9.38
CA ILE A 157 2.53 -17.98 -8.86
C ILE A 157 2.12 -19.31 -8.24
N ILE A 158 2.05 -19.34 -6.90
CA ILE A 158 1.71 -20.54 -6.13
C ILE A 158 0.35 -20.35 -5.45
N GLU A 159 -0.64 -21.09 -5.95
CA GLU A 159 -2.06 -20.98 -5.60
C GLU A 159 -2.41 -21.67 -4.25
N ASN A 160 -1.68 -21.32 -3.17
CA ASN A 160 -1.79 -21.96 -1.87
C ASN A 160 -2.11 -20.94 -0.76
N ASP A 161 -3.36 -20.47 -0.64
CA ASP A 161 -3.92 -19.71 0.50
C ASP A 161 -2.99 -18.72 1.26
N GLY A 162 -2.01 -18.09 0.59
CA GLY A 162 -1.02 -17.20 1.22
C GLY A 162 0.07 -17.89 2.05
N ILE A 163 0.19 -19.21 1.93
CA ILE A 163 1.06 -20.08 2.71
C ILE A 163 2.20 -20.54 1.82
N PHE A 164 3.43 -20.16 2.21
CA PHE A 164 4.71 -20.61 1.65
C PHE A 164 4.93 -22.13 1.79
N SER A 165 4.03 -22.95 1.26
CA SER A 165 4.15 -24.40 1.20
C SER A 165 4.62 -24.78 -0.21
N ASN A 166 5.81 -25.38 -0.28
CA ASN A 166 6.49 -25.84 -1.51
C ASN A 166 6.98 -24.76 -2.50
N GLY A 167 7.20 -23.54 -2.04
CA GLY A 167 7.77 -22.44 -2.82
C GLY A 167 7.40 -21.09 -2.22
N LYS A 168 8.14 -20.03 -2.56
CA LYS A 168 7.71 -18.65 -2.32
C LYS A 168 6.67 -18.31 -3.38
N ASP A 169 5.46 -17.92 -2.97
CA ASP A 169 4.48 -17.32 -3.88
C ASP A 169 4.90 -15.87 -4.12
N ALA A 170 5.54 -15.60 -5.26
CA ALA A 170 6.05 -14.27 -5.58
C ALA A 170 4.91 -13.25 -5.79
N THR A 171 3.67 -13.71 -5.99
CA THR A 171 2.50 -12.85 -6.17
C THR A 171 2.36 -11.81 -5.05
N PHE A 172 2.62 -12.20 -3.81
CA PHE A 172 2.55 -11.29 -2.67
C PHE A 172 3.68 -10.24 -2.72
N GLU A 173 4.90 -10.65 -3.04
CA GLU A 173 6.09 -9.79 -3.13
C GLU A 173 5.95 -8.73 -4.23
N GLU A 174 5.69 -9.19 -5.45
CA GLU A 174 5.59 -8.33 -6.63
C GLU A 174 4.45 -7.31 -6.51
N ILE A 175 3.26 -7.76 -6.07
CA ILE A 175 2.15 -6.83 -5.85
C ILE A 175 2.52 -5.83 -4.75
N THR A 176 3.19 -6.29 -3.68
CA THR A 176 3.64 -5.38 -2.61
C THR A 176 4.58 -4.31 -3.16
N HIS A 177 5.54 -4.66 -4.03
CA HIS A 177 6.45 -3.71 -4.66
C HIS A 177 5.71 -2.58 -5.38
N VAL A 178 4.76 -2.89 -6.28
CA VAL A 178 4.03 -1.84 -7.02
C VAL A 178 3.10 -1.02 -6.12
N LEU A 179 2.48 -1.62 -5.10
CA LEU A 179 1.64 -0.90 -4.14
C LEU A 179 2.44 0.14 -3.36
N PHE A 180 3.66 -0.21 -2.96
CA PHE A 180 4.57 0.72 -2.30
C PHE A 180 5.10 1.79 -3.26
N ASP A 181 5.69 1.38 -4.37
CA ASP A 181 6.40 2.25 -5.30
C ASP A 181 5.48 3.25 -5.98
N SER A 182 4.28 2.82 -6.41
CA SER A 182 3.34 3.65 -7.17
C SER A 182 2.17 4.17 -6.32
N GLY A 183 2.07 3.77 -5.06
CA GLY A 183 1.01 4.17 -4.14
C GLY A 183 1.55 4.84 -2.89
N TYR A 184 1.91 4.02 -1.90
CA TYR A 184 2.28 4.48 -0.56
C TYR A 184 3.44 5.48 -0.54
N SER A 185 4.48 5.25 -1.33
CA SER A 185 5.67 6.11 -1.38
C SER A 185 5.35 7.53 -1.85
N LEU A 186 4.29 7.68 -2.63
CA LEU A 186 3.90 8.94 -3.26
C LEU A 186 2.78 9.65 -2.49
N VAL A 187 1.96 8.92 -1.74
CA VAL A 187 0.99 9.49 -0.78
C VAL A 187 1.70 9.93 0.51
N TYR A 188 2.69 9.16 0.97
CA TYR A 188 3.41 9.42 2.23
C TYR A 188 4.93 9.60 2.02
N PRO A 189 5.39 10.56 1.20
CA PRO A 189 6.79 10.65 0.78
C PRO A 189 7.79 10.80 1.93
N ALA A 190 7.43 11.53 2.99
CA ALA A 190 8.30 11.69 4.17
C ALA A 190 8.43 10.42 5.02
N LYS A 191 7.51 9.45 4.87
CA LYS A 191 7.47 8.22 5.68
C LYS A 191 7.86 6.98 4.88
N LEU A 192 7.37 6.86 3.66
CA LEU A 192 7.44 5.66 2.82
C LEU A 192 8.09 5.92 1.45
N GLY A 193 8.64 7.12 1.20
CA GLY A 193 9.34 7.47 -0.03
C GLY A 193 10.62 6.65 -0.27
N VAL A 194 11.03 6.53 -1.53
CA VAL A 194 12.11 5.62 -2.00
C VAL A 194 13.19 6.33 -2.85
N GLY A 195 13.44 7.63 -2.59
CA GLY A 195 14.19 8.53 -3.50
C GLY A 195 15.66 8.86 -3.15
N ASN A 196 16.21 8.31 -2.07
CA ASN A 196 17.58 8.41 -1.51
C ASN A 196 18.11 9.83 -1.20
N THR A 197 17.54 10.91 -1.76
CA THR A 197 18.05 12.28 -1.65
C THR A 197 17.54 13.01 -0.41
N ASN A 198 16.24 12.86 -0.10
CA ASN A 198 15.60 13.39 1.10
C ASN A 198 14.99 12.21 1.84
N LYS A 199 15.82 11.51 2.61
CA LYS A 199 15.47 10.20 3.14
C LYS A 199 14.19 10.23 3.97
N SER A 200 13.26 9.38 3.55
CA SER A 200 12.04 9.08 4.26
C SER A 200 12.34 8.25 5.53
N SER A 201 11.32 8.06 6.36
CA SER A 201 11.47 7.21 7.55
C SER A 201 11.80 5.75 7.22
N ILE A 202 11.29 5.21 6.11
CA ILE A 202 11.58 3.84 5.68
C ILE A 202 13.03 3.70 5.18
N GLU A 203 13.56 4.70 4.48
CA GLU A 203 14.94 4.71 4.00
C GLU A 203 15.93 4.75 5.15
N LEU A 204 15.66 5.57 6.17
CA LEU A 204 16.46 5.61 7.39
C LEU A 204 16.37 4.31 8.20
N ALA A 205 15.22 3.63 8.19
CA ALA A 205 15.07 2.33 8.81
C ALA A 205 15.89 1.26 8.06
N MET A 206 15.82 1.24 6.73
CA MET A 206 16.60 0.34 5.88
C MET A 206 18.11 0.55 6.06
N ASP A 207 18.59 1.80 6.05
CA ASP A 207 20.02 2.10 6.25
C ASP A 207 20.52 1.53 7.58
N ARG A 208 19.70 1.62 8.63
CA ARG A 208 20.01 1.05 9.94
C ARG A 208 20.05 -0.47 9.87
N ALA A 209 19.11 -1.09 9.16
CA ALA A 209 19.04 -2.53 8.97
C ALA A 209 20.23 -3.10 8.19
N ARG A 210 20.70 -2.35 7.20
CA ARG A 210 21.88 -2.69 6.38
C ARG A 210 23.18 -2.29 7.05
N GLY A 211 23.16 -1.40 8.03
CA GLY A 211 24.35 -0.80 8.64
C GLY A 211 25.17 0.07 7.68
N VAL A 212 24.61 0.44 6.52
CA VAL A 212 25.23 1.33 5.52
C VAL A 212 24.23 2.40 5.09
N ALA A 213 24.71 3.64 4.99
CA ALA A 213 23.86 4.81 4.79
C ALA A 213 23.64 5.21 3.33
N SER A 214 24.10 4.45 2.33
CA SER A 214 23.86 4.75 0.92
C SER A 214 24.41 3.64 0.05
N GLY A 215 23.91 3.55 -1.19
CA GLY A 215 24.42 2.65 -2.22
C GLY A 215 23.42 1.55 -2.59
N GLY A 216 23.50 1.14 -3.85
CA GLY A 216 22.86 -0.05 -4.43
C GLY A 216 23.93 -0.86 -5.18
N GLY A 217 23.57 -2.08 -5.60
CA GLY A 217 24.48 -3.04 -6.23
C GLY A 217 25.35 -3.83 -5.24
N GLU A 218 26.62 -4.07 -5.56
CA GLU A 218 27.55 -4.79 -4.67
C GLU A 218 27.80 -4.01 -3.36
N VAL A 219 27.10 -4.40 -2.31
CA VAL A 219 27.19 -3.80 -0.97
C VAL A 219 27.86 -4.79 -0.02
N THR A 220 28.90 -4.35 0.67
CA THR A 220 29.46 -5.12 1.79
C THR A 220 28.72 -4.76 3.08
N TYR A 221 28.10 -5.76 3.69
CA TYR A 221 27.31 -5.58 4.91
C TYR A 221 28.17 -5.78 6.18
N PRO A 222 28.06 -4.90 7.19
CA PRO A 222 28.72 -5.12 8.47
C PRO A 222 28.07 -6.28 9.23
N PRO A 223 28.78 -6.94 10.17
CA PRO A 223 28.23 -8.04 10.97
C PRO A 223 27.00 -7.67 11.81
N SER A 224 26.76 -6.38 12.05
CA SER A 224 25.59 -5.87 12.77
C SER A 224 24.33 -5.72 11.91
N ALA A 225 24.43 -5.90 10.59
CA ALA A 225 23.31 -5.79 9.68
C ALA A 225 22.36 -7.00 9.84
N TRP A 226 21.07 -6.76 9.62
CA TRP A 226 20.03 -7.79 9.59
C TRP A 226 19.22 -7.81 8.30
N TYR A 227 19.50 -6.86 7.40
CA TYR A 227 19.03 -6.86 6.03
C TYR A 227 20.22 -6.84 5.09
N PHE A 228 20.25 -7.80 4.18
CA PHE A 228 21.25 -7.98 3.15
C PHE A 228 20.52 -8.11 1.82
N TYR A 229 20.95 -7.37 0.83
CA TYR A 229 20.46 -7.52 -0.53
C TYR A 229 21.66 -7.36 -1.46
N ASN A 230 22.05 -8.45 -2.08
CA ASN A 230 23.33 -8.60 -2.78
C ASN A 230 23.17 -8.76 -4.29
N ASP A 231 21.97 -8.48 -4.82
CA ASP A 231 21.78 -8.32 -6.26
C ASP A 231 22.51 -7.05 -6.74
N ALA A 232 23.50 -7.24 -7.63
CA ALA A 232 24.31 -6.16 -8.18
C ALA A 232 23.53 -5.22 -9.11
N THR A 233 22.39 -5.66 -9.63
CA THR A 233 21.52 -4.88 -10.54
C THR A 233 20.52 -4.01 -9.78
N CYS A 234 20.26 -4.33 -8.50
CA CYS A 234 19.32 -3.62 -7.66
C CYS A 234 19.93 -2.32 -7.11
N ASP A 235 19.33 -1.18 -7.49
CA ASP A 235 19.73 0.11 -6.97
C ASP A 235 19.18 0.36 -5.55
N TYR A 236 19.46 1.54 -4.98
CA TYR A 236 18.98 1.87 -3.63
C TYR A 236 17.46 1.85 -3.53
N LYS A 237 16.74 2.29 -4.57
CA LYS A 237 15.27 2.32 -4.59
C LYS A 237 14.74 0.91 -4.50
N CYS A 238 15.24 0.02 -5.37
CA CYS A 238 14.90 -1.40 -5.35
C CYS A 238 15.13 -2.03 -3.97
N MET A 239 16.26 -1.75 -3.31
CA MET A 239 16.51 -2.25 -1.95
C MET A 239 15.50 -1.74 -0.91
N VAL A 240 14.96 -0.52 -1.08
CA VAL A 240 13.91 -0.02 -0.17
C VAL A 240 12.61 -0.76 -0.40
N SER A 241 12.23 -1.02 -1.65
CA SER A 241 11.03 -1.78 -2.02
C SER A 241 11.08 -3.21 -1.45
N GLU A 242 12.22 -3.86 -1.58
CA GLU A 242 12.51 -5.18 -1.03
C GLU A 242 12.44 -5.20 0.50
N TYR A 243 13.03 -4.18 1.15
CA TYR A 243 12.92 -4.01 2.59
C TYR A 243 11.48 -3.83 3.05
N GLN A 244 10.67 -3.04 2.32
CA GLN A 244 9.23 -2.86 2.62
C GLN A 244 8.46 -4.18 2.54
N TYR A 245 8.74 -5.00 1.53
CA TYR A 245 8.20 -6.36 1.43
C TYR A 245 8.60 -7.20 2.64
N TRP A 246 9.89 -7.29 2.98
CA TRP A 246 10.35 -8.07 4.13
C TRP A 246 9.70 -7.65 5.45
N LEU A 247 9.53 -6.34 5.67
CA LEU A 247 8.80 -5.82 6.81
C LEU A 247 7.35 -6.28 6.83
N LEU A 248 6.63 -6.13 5.71
CA LEU A 248 5.20 -6.48 5.62
C LEU A 248 4.99 -7.99 5.76
N ALA A 249 5.77 -8.79 5.04
CA ALA A 249 5.77 -10.24 5.12
C ALA A 249 5.95 -10.71 6.58
N THR A 250 6.97 -10.19 7.25
CA THR A 250 7.28 -10.55 8.64
C THR A 250 6.17 -10.09 9.60
N ALA A 251 5.61 -8.90 9.39
CA ALA A 251 4.54 -8.36 10.24
C ALA A 251 3.22 -9.12 10.12
N LEU A 252 2.90 -9.62 8.92
CA LEU A 252 1.70 -10.42 8.66
C LEU A 252 1.85 -11.89 9.06
N GLY A 253 3.06 -12.30 9.39
CA GLY A 253 3.37 -13.67 9.79
C GLY A 253 3.52 -14.66 8.62
N ALA A 254 3.97 -14.16 7.46
CA ALA A 254 4.36 -14.98 6.31
C ALA A 254 5.31 -16.12 6.70
N LEU A 255 6.17 -15.85 7.68
CA LEU A 255 7.26 -16.72 8.16
C LEU A 255 6.85 -17.59 9.37
N ASP A 256 5.61 -17.49 9.86
CA ASP A 256 5.17 -18.03 11.18
C ASP A 256 4.93 -19.55 11.22
N ASP A 257 4.97 -20.23 10.10
CA ASP A 257 4.60 -21.65 10.02
C ASP A 257 5.84 -22.55 9.97
N PRO A 258 5.97 -23.51 10.90
CA PRO A 258 7.07 -24.47 10.92
C PRO A 258 7.23 -25.28 9.62
N ALA A 259 6.17 -25.52 8.86
CA ALA A 259 6.25 -26.16 7.54
C ALA A 259 6.95 -25.27 6.49
N ARG A 260 7.09 -23.97 6.77
CA ARG A 260 7.71 -22.94 5.93
C ARG A 260 9.14 -22.62 6.36
N TRP A 261 9.67 -23.30 7.39
CA TRP A 261 11.05 -23.15 7.88
C TRP A 261 12.13 -23.29 6.78
N PRO A 262 12.02 -24.18 5.77
CA PRO A 262 12.98 -24.22 4.67
C PRO A 262 13.09 -22.88 3.92
N ASN A 263 12.00 -22.12 3.81
CA ASN A 263 12.01 -20.79 3.19
C ASN A 263 12.64 -19.75 4.09
N CYS A 264 12.58 -19.96 5.40
CA CYS A 264 13.31 -19.13 6.32
C CYS A 264 14.82 -19.30 6.19
N GLN A 265 15.28 -20.53 5.94
CA GLN A 265 16.69 -20.81 5.67
C GLN A 265 17.18 -20.18 4.36
N THR A 266 16.33 -20.10 3.32
CA THR A 266 16.67 -19.41 2.07
C THR A 266 16.58 -17.89 2.22
N ALA A 267 15.54 -17.35 2.87
CA ALA A 267 15.39 -15.92 3.15
C ALA A 267 16.50 -15.39 4.06
N ALA A 268 17.05 -16.23 4.92
CA ALA A 268 18.05 -15.88 5.91
C ALA A 268 19.41 -15.40 5.34
N SER A 269 19.69 -15.59 4.05
CA SER A 269 20.81 -14.93 3.37
C SER A 269 20.56 -13.43 3.16
N GLU A 270 19.29 -13.00 3.15
CA GLU A 270 18.86 -11.63 2.90
C GLU A 270 18.22 -10.97 4.13
N TRP A 271 17.55 -11.72 5.00
CA TRP A 271 16.75 -11.20 6.11
C TRP A 271 17.00 -11.99 7.40
N LEU A 272 17.86 -11.46 8.30
CA LEU A 272 18.20 -12.11 9.58
C LEU A 272 17.05 -12.23 10.56
N PRO A 273 16.01 -11.37 10.59
CA PRO A 273 14.88 -11.61 11.49
C PRO A 273 14.26 -12.98 11.29
N CYS A 274 14.52 -13.66 10.17
CA CYS A 274 14.25 -15.08 9.95
C CYS A 274 15.20 -16.03 10.70
N LYS A 275 16.50 -15.74 10.78
CA LYS A 275 17.47 -16.52 11.59
C LYS A 275 17.34 -16.31 13.10
N ALA A 276 16.58 -15.31 13.54
CA ALA A 276 16.55 -14.91 14.93
C ALA A 276 15.88 -15.98 15.81
N PHE A 277 16.75 -16.77 16.43
CA PHE A 277 16.55 -17.94 17.26
C PHE A 277 16.31 -19.25 16.50
N GLU A 278 17.25 -20.19 16.68
CA GLU A 278 16.94 -21.60 16.58
C GLU A 278 15.66 -21.84 17.39
N CYS A 279 14.60 -22.34 16.76
CA CYS A 279 13.49 -22.96 17.49
C CYS A 279 13.96 -24.29 18.16
N ALA A 280 15.19 -24.32 18.68
CA ALA A 280 15.85 -25.43 19.36
C ALA A 280 16.09 -25.02 20.82
N ASP A 281 15.09 -25.24 21.65
CA ASP A 281 15.24 -26.19 22.75
C ASP A 281 13.94 -26.34 23.54
N SER A 282 13.34 -27.53 23.40
CA SER A 282 12.57 -28.29 24.40
C SER A 282 11.40 -27.66 25.18
N VAL A 283 10.73 -26.60 24.70
CA VAL A 283 9.36 -26.25 25.17
C VAL A 283 8.48 -25.83 23.99
N SER A 284 7.65 -26.76 23.51
CA SER A 284 6.59 -26.61 22.49
C SER A 284 6.89 -25.63 21.35
N ILE A 285 7.47 -26.14 20.26
CA ILE A 285 7.73 -25.46 18.98
C ILE A 285 6.60 -24.52 18.50
N ALA A 286 5.34 -24.87 18.76
CA ALA A 286 4.18 -24.07 18.35
C ALA A 286 3.96 -22.76 19.14
N ALA A 287 4.53 -22.60 20.34
CA ALA A 287 4.29 -21.41 21.17
C ALA A 287 5.39 -20.33 21.03
N THR A 288 6.57 -20.71 20.54
CA THR A 288 7.76 -19.84 20.50
C THR A 288 8.03 -19.29 19.10
N CYS A 289 7.74 -20.07 18.04
CA CYS A 289 7.92 -19.63 16.65
C CYS A 289 6.75 -18.74 16.14
N SER A 290 5.66 -18.54 16.89
CA SER A 290 4.58 -17.58 16.57
C SER A 290 4.90 -16.14 16.94
N ARG A 291 6.18 -15.75 16.88
CA ARG A 291 6.69 -14.49 17.42
C ARG A 291 7.39 -13.61 16.40
N TRP A 292 7.26 -13.85 15.10
CA TRP A 292 7.99 -13.05 14.11
C TRP A 292 7.58 -11.56 14.08
N PRO A 293 6.31 -11.17 14.29
CA PRO A 293 5.97 -9.76 14.55
C PRO A 293 6.64 -9.20 15.81
N THR A 294 6.85 -10.05 16.83
CA THR A 294 7.62 -9.68 18.04
C THR A 294 9.11 -9.57 17.74
N MET A 295 9.67 -10.44 16.90
CA MET A 295 11.05 -10.38 16.47
C MET A 295 11.32 -9.12 15.68
N LEU A 296 10.44 -8.80 14.72
CA LEU A 296 10.54 -7.56 13.96
C LEU A 296 10.52 -6.34 14.87
N LYS A 297 9.65 -6.32 15.88
CA LYS A 297 9.58 -5.25 16.87
C LYS A 297 10.88 -5.09 17.68
N ILE A 298 11.62 -6.17 17.91
CA ILE A 298 12.88 -6.17 18.67
C ILE A 298 14.07 -5.82 17.77
N SER A 299 14.21 -6.48 16.62
CA SER A 299 15.34 -6.31 15.71
C SER A 299 15.24 -5.03 14.89
N ASP A 300 14.04 -4.64 14.49
CA ASP A 300 13.77 -3.50 13.61
C ASP A 300 12.57 -2.68 14.07
N VAL A 301 12.71 -2.07 15.25
CA VAL A 301 11.67 -1.22 15.84
C VAL A 301 11.21 -0.08 14.90
N ASN A 302 12.11 0.43 14.06
CA ASN A 302 11.80 1.53 13.15
C ASN A 302 10.93 1.06 11.99
N GLY A 303 11.31 -0.03 11.32
CA GLY A 303 10.51 -0.66 10.27
C GLY A 303 9.18 -1.17 10.82
N TYR A 304 9.19 -1.83 11.98
CA TYR A 304 7.97 -2.31 12.66
C TYR A 304 6.96 -1.19 12.90
N ASN A 305 7.41 -0.05 13.46
CA ASN A 305 6.53 1.08 13.77
C ASN A 305 5.96 1.74 12.50
N LEU A 306 6.62 1.62 11.35
CA LEU A 306 6.10 2.09 10.08
C LEU A 306 5.04 1.13 9.54
N ILE A 307 5.35 -0.16 9.46
CA ILE A 307 4.47 -1.15 8.81
C ILE A 307 3.23 -1.50 9.64
N THR A 308 3.26 -1.25 10.95
CA THR A 308 2.10 -1.45 11.84
C THR A 308 1.34 -0.15 12.15
N ASN A 309 1.72 0.96 11.53
CA ASN A 309 1.04 2.24 11.75
C ASN A 309 -0.35 2.22 11.09
N SER A 310 -1.39 2.35 11.91
CA SER A 310 -2.78 2.32 11.45
C SER A 310 -3.16 3.45 10.50
N VAL A 311 -2.39 4.55 10.44
CA VAL A 311 -2.60 5.63 9.47
C VAL A 311 -2.47 5.12 8.04
N PHE A 312 -1.53 4.20 7.79
CA PHE A 312 -1.30 3.68 6.44
C PHE A 312 -2.30 2.59 6.06
N LYS A 313 -3.01 2.00 7.03
CA LYS A 313 -3.98 0.92 6.77
C LYS A 313 -3.38 -0.22 5.94
N PHE A 314 -2.14 -0.60 6.27
CA PHE A 314 -1.57 -1.83 5.73
C PHE A 314 -2.42 -3.04 6.15
N PRO A 315 -2.40 -4.13 5.37
CA PRO A 315 -2.99 -5.39 5.75
C PRO A 315 -2.63 -5.79 7.19
N SER A 316 -3.57 -6.42 7.88
CA SER A 316 -3.39 -7.02 9.21
C SER A 316 -3.54 -8.56 9.19
N LYS A 317 -3.93 -9.12 8.04
CA LYS A 317 -4.07 -10.55 7.78
C LYS A 317 -3.31 -10.89 6.50
N MET A 318 -2.65 -12.05 6.47
CA MET A 318 -2.05 -12.55 5.23
C MET A 318 -3.11 -12.70 4.15
N PRO A 319 -2.88 -12.15 2.94
CA PRO A 319 -3.76 -12.38 1.81
C PRO A 319 -3.66 -13.85 1.36
N THR A 320 -4.77 -14.41 0.87
CA THR A 320 -4.82 -15.83 0.49
C THR A 320 -4.85 -16.04 -1.02
N GLY A 321 -5.10 -14.98 -1.79
CA GLY A 321 -5.43 -15.09 -3.22
C GLY A 321 -6.90 -15.44 -3.48
N THR A 322 -7.67 -15.71 -2.43
CA THR A 322 -9.12 -15.91 -2.47
C THR A 322 -9.82 -14.77 -1.76
N TYR A 323 -10.44 -13.90 -2.56
CA TYR A 323 -11.17 -12.72 -2.14
C TYR A 323 -12.68 -12.98 -2.12
N THR A 324 -13.24 -12.99 -0.91
CA THR A 324 -14.67 -13.13 -0.67
C THR A 324 -15.15 -11.91 0.11
N PRO A 325 -15.67 -10.88 -0.57
CA PRO A 325 -16.12 -9.69 0.12
C PRO A 325 -17.33 -10.03 0.99
N ALA A 326 -17.30 -9.55 2.22
CA ALA A 326 -18.42 -9.64 3.13
C ALA A 326 -19.65 -9.03 2.46
N ALA A 327 -20.76 -9.78 2.45
CA ALA A 327 -22.04 -9.22 2.04
C ALA A 327 -22.27 -7.93 2.85
N ALA A 328 -22.60 -6.83 2.15
CA ALA A 328 -22.89 -5.57 2.82
C ALA A 328 -23.84 -5.86 3.99
N PRO A 329 -23.57 -5.35 5.20
CA PRO A 329 -24.47 -5.56 6.33
C PRO A 329 -25.85 -5.18 5.81
N THR A 330 -26.77 -6.14 5.82
CA THR A 330 -28.14 -5.89 5.38
C THR A 330 -28.58 -4.74 6.27
N THR A 331 -28.73 -3.55 5.68
CA THR A 331 -29.35 -2.43 6.38
C THR A 331 -30.73 -2.94 6.69
N THR A 332 -30.89 -3.52 7.89
CA THR A 332 -32.19 -3.73 8.49
C THR A 332 -32.72 -2.32 8.53
N ALA A 333 -33.68 -2.04 7.64
CA ALA A 333 -34.33 -0.76 7.58
C ALA A 333 -34.59 -0.34 9.02
N ALA A 334 -34.07 0.83 9.41
CA ALA A 334 -34.34 1.39 10.72
C ALA A 334 -35.86 1.23 10.96
N PRO A 335 -36.29 0.69 12.11
CA PRO A 335 -37.70 0.46 12.35
C PRO A 335 -38.42 1.76 12.03
N THR A 336 -39.33 1.70 11.06
CA THR A 336 -40.14 2.84 10.65
C THR A 336 -40.67 3.45 11.92
N THR A 337 -40.19 4.66 12.24
CA THR A 337 -40.65 5.40 13.40
C THR A 337 -42.15 5.48 13.29
N THR A 338 -42.83 4.72 14.16
CA THR A 338 -44.26 4.81 14.32
C THR A 338 -44.55 6.25 14.68
N ALA A 339 -45.44 6.88 13.91
CA ALA A 339 -45.82 8.27 14.06
C ALA A 339 -46.00 8.64 15.54
N ALA A 340 -45.38 9.75 15.94
CA ALA A 340 -45.68 10.38 17.21
C ALA A 340 -47.19 10.66 17.29
N PRO A 341 -47.84 10.47 18.46
CA PRO A 341 -49.25 10.80 18.59
C PRO A 341 -49.45 12.31 18.40
N GLU A 342 -50.47 12.66 17.63
CA GLU A 342 -50.87 14.04 17.35
C GLU A 342 -51.08 14.83 18.66
N VAL A 343 -50.34 15.93 18.80
CA VAL A 343 -50.62 16.92 19.84
C VAL A 343 -51.81 17.75 19.39
N PHE A 344 -52.91 17.58 20.11
CA PHE A 344 -54.15 18.37 20.00
C PHE A 344 -53.85 19.87 20.18
N VAL A 345 -54.11 20.67 19.14
CA VAL A 345 -54.10 22.13 19.23
C VAL A 345 -55.54 22.61 19.43
N GLU A 346 -55.90 22.97 20.66
CA GLU A 346 -57.14 23.72 20.90
C GLU A 346 -56.97 25.19 20.53
N LYS A 347 -57.87 25.65 19.66
CA LYS A 347 -58.06 27.06 19.28
C LYS A 347 -58.53 27.87 20.49
N PHE A 348 -57.89 29.01 20.73
CA PHE A 348 -58.57 30.14 21.37
C PHE A 348 -58.37 31.45 20.61
N VAL A 349 -59.47 32.19 20.60
CA VAL A 349 -59.86 33.33 19.76
C VAL A 349 -59.19 34.63 20.22
N THR A 350 -58.84 35.49 19.26
CA THR A 350 -58.37 36.86 19.47
C THR A 350 -59.52 37.82 19.84
N THR A 351 -59.33 38.70 20.82
CA THR A 351 -59.84 40.10 20.78
C THR A 351 -59.16 41.04 21.79
N THR A 352 -58.67 42.18 21.26
CA THR A 352 -58.59 43.57 21.78
C THR A 352 -57.73 44.00 23.00
N ARG A 353 -56.88 45.02 22.74
CA ARG A 353 -56.06 45.95 23.61
C ARG A 353 -56.95 47.04 24.27
N PRO A 354 -56.42 48.09 25.00
CA PRO A 354 -55.41 48.30 26.08
C PRO A 354 -56.08 49.08 27.30
N PRO A 355 -55.46 49.94 28.17
CA PRO A 355 -54.05 50.26 28.56
C PRO A 355 -53.77 50.29 30.09
N ASN A 356 -52.49 50.33 30.53
CA ASN A 356 -51.94 51.33 31.49
C ASN A 356 -50.49 51.04 31.96
N VAL A 357 -49.80 52.14 32.28
CA VAL A 357 -48.38 52.45 32.63
C VAL A 357 -48.20 52.44 34.19
N PRO A 358 -47.03 52.60 34.90
CA PRO A 358 -45.56 52.63 34.60
C PRO A 358 -44.62 51.76 35.53
N THR A 359 -43.30 51.72 35.18
CA THR A 359 -42.03 51.67 35.99
C THR A 359 -41.86 50.66 37.16
N THR A 360 -40.72 49.99 37.41
CA THR A 360 -39.35 50.51 37.69
C THR A 360 -38.24 49.44 37.56
N THR A 361 -37.11 49.86 37.00
CA THR A 361 -35.68 49.67 37.36
C THR A 361 -35.27 48.57 38.36
N THR A 362 -34.26 47.75 38.01
CA THR A 362 -32.95 47.68 38.73
C THR A 362 -31.89 46.98 37.86
N THR A 363 -30.76 47.68 37.72
CA THR A 363 -29.52 47.29 37.05
C THR A 363 -28.55 46.70 38.08
N THR A 364 -27.76 45.71 37.70
CA THR A 364 -26.38 45.62 38.21
C THR A 364 -25.44 45.11 37.12
N ARG A 365 -24.46 45.96 36.82
CA ARG A 365 -23.29 45.77 35.96
C ARG A 365 -22.08 45.89 36.88
N THR A 366 -21.08 45.03 36.76
CA THR A 366 -19.73 45.37 37.22
C THR A 366 -18.67 44.89 36.22
N THR A 367 -17.92 45.88 35.77
CA THR A 367 -16.73 45.97 34.90
C THR A 367 -15.47 45.35 35.55
N LEU A 368 -14.56 44.67 34.82
CA LEU A 368 -13.47 45.14 33.92
C LEU A 368 -12.14 45.41 34.67
N GLY A 369 -11.06 44.77 34.20
CA GLY A 369 -9.68 45.06 34.60
C GLY A 369 -8.70 44.39 33.64
N GLY A 370 -8.12 45.17 32.71
CA GLY A 370 -7.06 44.73 31.80
C GLY A 370 -5.66 45.01 32.37
N PHE A 371 -4.64 44.38 31.80
CA PHE A 371 -3.26 44.85 31.90
C PHE A 371 -2.45 44.58 30.63
N LYS A 372 -1.46 45.46 30.44
CA LYS A 372 -0.83 45.95 29.20
C LYS A 372 0.25 45.07 28.57
N LEU A 373 0.39 45.29 27.26
CA LEU A 373 1.53 45.01 26.38
C LEU A 373 2.80 45.80 26.77
N GLY A 374 3.99 45.20 26.59
CA GLY A 374 5.28 45.87 26.66
C GLY A 374 6.25 45.33 25.60
N ILE A 375 6.54 46.16 24.60
CA ILE A 375 7.60 45.99 23.59
C ILE A 375 8.84 46.74 24.09
N LEU A 376 10.02 46.14 23.99
CA LEU A 376 11.30 46.85 23.99
C LEU A 376 12.22 46.30 22.90
N SER A 377 12.75 47.23 22.13
CA SER A 377 13.68 47.12 21.01
C SER A 377 15.09 47.57 21.43
N GLY A 378 16.15 47.00 20.81
CA GLY A 378 17.32 47.79 20.38
C GLY A 378 18.73 47.36 20.83
N ALA A 379 19.67 47.48 19.87
CA ALA A 379 21.16 47.48 19.88
C ALA A 379 21.85 46.09 19.74
N GLN A 380 22.49 45.69 18.63
CA GLN A 380 23.61 46.17 17.76
C GLN A 380 25.06 46.02 18.30
N GLU A 381 25.86 45.24 17.53
CA GLU A 381 27.32 45.33 17.23
C GLU A 381 28.34 45.09 18.38
N LYS A 382 29.49 44.37 18.27
CA LYS A 382 30.45 44.05 17.18
C LYS A 382 31.50 42.98 17.67
N PRO A 383 32.60 42.62 16.96
CA PRO A 383 33.11 41.24 16.81
C PRO A 383 34.47 40.98 17.49
N PHE A 384 34.98 39.74 17.40
CA PHE A 384 36.40 39.42 17.62
C PHE A 384 36.93 38.51 16.51
N GLU A 385 37.91 39.02 15.75
CA GLU A 385 38.97 38.28 15.05
C GLU A 385 39.82 37.51 16.09
N GLY A 386 40.53 36.41 15.87
CA GLY A 386 41.06 35.74 14.69
C GLY A 386 42.45 35.20 15.10
N VAL A 387 42.76 33.91 14.89
CA VAL A 387 44.15 33.42 14.81
C VAL A 387 44.23 32.27 13.82
N SER A 388 45.09 32.46 12.84
CA SER A 388 45.61 31.51 11.86
C SER A 388 47.02 31.10 12.28
N THR A 389 47.40 29.83 12.10
CA THR A 389 48.75 29.46 11.61
C THR A 389 48.78 28.04 11.03
N ARG A 390 49.52 27.93 9.90
CA ARG A 390 49.85 26.77 9.07
C ARG A 390 50.92 25.83 9.66
N HIS A 391 51.04 24.66 9.02
CA HIS A 391 52.22 23.84 8.62
C HIS A 391 51.95 22.38 8.97
N GLY A 392 52.18 21.34 8.17
CA GLY A 392 52.89 21.13 6.91
C GLY A 392 53.37 19.65 6.90
N GLY A 393 53.63 19.06 5.73
CA GLY A 393 54.54 17.91 5.62
C GLY A 393 53.98 16.58 5.13
N SER A 394 54.35 16.23 3.90
CA SER A 394 54.32 14.91 3.25
C SER A 394 55.20 13.87 3.94
N ALA A 395 54.90 12.57 3.77
CA ALA A 395 55.90 11.52 3.54
C ALA A 395 55.29 10.22 2.99
N LEU A 396 55.88 9.76 1.88
CA LEU A 396 55.83 8.40 1.32
C LEU A 396 56.72 7.44 2.11
N MET A 397 56.32 6.16 2.18
CA MET A 397 57.10 4.89 2.21
C MET A 397 56.09 3.81 2.66
N GLY A 398 55.87 2.65 2.03
CA GLY A 398 56.79 1.78 1.30
C GLY A 398 57.10 0.55 2.16
N VAL A 399 56.80 -0.65 1.61
CA VAL A 399 57.39 -1.98 1.91
C VAL A 399 56.54 -3.02 2.69
N ALA A 400 56.04 -3.98 1.89
CA ALA A 400 56.15 -5.46 1.94
C ALA A 400 55.53 -6.34 3.06
N VAL A 401 54.71 -7.29 2.56
CA VAL A 401 54.75 -8.77 2.70
C VAL A 401 54.99 -9.37 4.09
N ALA A 402 53.98 -10.10 4.58
CA ALA A 402 54.20 -11.38 5.26
C ALA A 402 52.99 -12.32 5.11
N VAL A 403 53.25 -13.45 4.49
CA VAL A 403 52.44 -14.67 4.45
C VAL A 403 52.39 -15.26 5.86
N GLY A 404 51.22 -15.76 6.28
CA GLY A 404 51.06 -16.43 7.56
C GLY A 404 49.82 -17.31 7.61
N ALA A 405 49.92 -18.49 6.98
CA ALA A 405 49.00 -19.59 7.24
C ALA A 405 49.14 -20.04 8.71
N CYS A 406 48.03 -20.26 9.40
CA CYS A 406 48.01 -21.14 10.56
C CYS A 406 46.77 -22.03 10.52
N LEU A 407 47.07 -23.31 10.61
CA LEU A 407 46.22 -24.48 10.50
C LEU A 407 45.98 -24.99 11.92
N MET A 408 44.76 -25.47 12.19
CA MET A 408 44.37 -26.47 13.21
C MET A 408 44.57 -26.13 14.70
N MET A 409 43.49 -26.23 15.49
CA MET A 409 43.20 -27.39 16.37
C MET A 409 42.08 -27.05 17.36
N LEU A 410 40.86 -27.56 17.08
CA LEU A 410 40.01 -28.41 17.95
C LEU A 410 38.55 -28.38 17.47
#